data_AF-A0A482UR22-F1
#
_entry.id   AF-A0A482UR22-F1
#
_cell.length_a   1.000
_cell.length_b   1.000
_cell.length_c   1.000
_cell.angle_alpha   90.00
_cell.angle_beta   90.00
_cell.angle_gamma   90.00
#
_symmetry.space_group_name_H-M   'P 1'
#
loop_
_entity.id
_entity.type
_entity.pdbx_description
1 polymer ?
#
loop_
_entity_poly.entity_id
_entity_poly.type
_entity_poly.pdbx_seq_one_letter_code
_entity_poly.pdbx_strand_id
1 'polypeptide(L)'
;MSTTNEKITLECVAVRGKLRIRFHGYTNAEGKTYHNVYNNTYNCQFPKAIRKEGRYYEIPSSDLTFAGGNGKTPFYRVKGNNIKVLTGGPNTPVVADDDSSTFGLTPVSSRSTVSVARPEHVFEVTECVICLEGAPQEIFVPCGHLCTCSGCYQQMKRNKAVCPLCRRAVLNTVLNTA
;
A
#
# COMPACT_ATOMS: atom_id res chain seq x y z
N MET A 1 -25.40 -2.12 8.33
CA MET A 1 -24.49 -3.02 7.60
C MET A 1 -23.27 -2.21 7.20
N SER A 2 -22.21 -2.26 8.00
CA SER A 2 -21.01 -1.42 7.78
C SER A 2 -20.27 -1.92 6.54
N THR A 3 -20.32 -1.15 5.44
CA THR A 3 -19.53 -1.44 4.24
C THR A 3 -18.07 -1.16 4.54
N THR A 4 -17.37 -2.18 5.02
CA THR A 4 -15.93 -2.12 5.26
C THR A 4 -15.20 -2.17 3.91
N ASN A 5 -14.92 -1.00 3.34
CA ASN A 5 -14.20 -0.88 2.08
C ASN A 5 -12.69 -0.89 2.36
N GLU A 6 -12.08 -2.07 2.28
CA GLU A 6 -10.63 -2.21 2.21
C GLU A 6 -10.06 -1.42 1.03
N LYS A 7 -8.93 -0.76 1.26
CA LYS A 7 -8.36 0.21 0.32
C LYS A 7 -6.87 -0.03 0.13
N ILE A 8 -6.37 0.40 -1.02
CA ILE A 8 -4.95 0.46 -1.32
C ILE A 8 -4.59 1.91 -1.64
N THR A 9 -3.56 2.39 -0.97
CA THR A 9 -2.89 3.65 -1.25
C THR A 9 -1.71 3.38 -2.18
N LEU A 10 -1.63 4.14 -3.27
CA LEU A 10 -0.54 4.11 -4.24
C LEU A 10 0.18 5.46 -4.24
N GLU A 11 1.48 5.46 -4.51
CA GLU A 11 2.30 6.66 -4.58
C GLU A 11 2.87 6.86 -5.99
N CYS A 12 2.85 8.08 -6.50
CA CYS A 12 3.56 8.46 -7.71
C CYS A 12 4.96 8.99 -7.39
N VAL A 13 5.96 8.17 -7.70
CA VAL A 13 7.38 8.44 -7.46
C VAL A 13 8.11 8.73 -8.78
N ALA A 14 9.09 9.63 -8.74
CA ALA A 14 10.02 9.84 -9.86
C ALA A 14 11.17 8.83 -9.77
N VAL A 15 11.35 8.02 -10.82
CA VAL A 15 12.45 7.06 -10.92
C VAL A 15 13.20 7.32 -12.23
N ARG A 16 14.45 7.79 -12.14
CA ARG A 16 15.30 8.12 -13.30
C ARG A 16 14.58 9.03 -14.31
N GLY A 17 13.96 10.10 -13.82
CA GLY A 17 13.23 11.08 -14.65
C GLY A 17 11.88 10.59 -15.20
N LYS A 18 11.37 9.42 -14.79
CA LYS A 18 10.07 8.89 -15.23
C LYS A 18 9.14 8.67 -14.05
N LEU A 19 7.90 9.14 -14.16
CA LEU A 19 6.86 8.92 -13.15
C LEU A 19 6.38 7.46 -13.14
N ARG A 20 6.50 6.82 -11.98
CA ARG A 20 6.05 5.45 -11.69
C ARG A 20 5.04 5.46 -10.56
N ILE A 21 4.08 4.55 -10.63
CA ILE A 21 3.15 4.30 -9.53
C ILE A 21 3.64 3.05 -8.82
N ARG A 22 3.68 3.08 -7.49
CA ARG A 22 4.03 1.93 -6.65
C ARG A 22 3.01 1.75 -5.55
N PHE A 23 2.92 0.53 -5.03
CA PHE A 23 2.16 0.28 -3.82
C PHE A 23 2.77 1.11 -2.67
N HIS A 24 1.91 1.82 -1.95
CA HIS A 24 2.29 2.52 -0.73
C HIS A 24 1.72 1.73 0.46
N GLY A 25 0.41 1.64 0.65
CA GLY A 25 -0.17 0.96 1.81
C GLY A 25 -1.49 0.25 1.52
N TYR A 26 -1.88 -0.64 2.43
CA TYR A 26 -3.16 -1.34 2.44
C TYR A 26 -3.91 -0.99 3.73
N THR A 27 -5.12 -0.46 3.62
CA THR A 27 -5.98 -0.15 4.77
C THR A 27 -7.07 -1.20 4.88
N ASN A 28 -7.12 -1.90 6.01
CA ASN A 28 -8.13 -2.93 6.25
C ASN A 28 -9.51 -2.32 6.58
N ALA A 29 -10.49 -3.19 6.78
CA ALA A 29 -11.84 -2.87 7.21
C ALA A 29 -11.93 -2.00 8.48
N GLU A 30 -10.95 -2.11 9.38
CA GLU A 30 -10.89 -1.44 10.68
C GLU A 30 -10.19 -0.08 10.59
N GLY A 31 -9.71 0.33 9.41
CA GLY A 31 -8.98 1.57 9.21
C GLY A 31 -7.48 1.47 9.53
N LYS A 32 -6.99 0.29 9.91
CA LYS A 32 -5.56 0.05 10.16
C LYS A 32 -4.81 -0.11 8.84
N THR A 33 -3.70 0.61 8.71
CA THR A 33 -2.91 0.65 7.47
C THR A 33 -1.64 -0.18 7.60
N TYR A 34 -1.30 -0.94 6.56
CA TYR A 34 -0.19 -1.87 6.52
C TYR A 34 0.69 -1.66 5.29
N HIS A 35 2.01 -1.77 5.46
CA HIS A 35 3.01 -1.88 4.41
C HIS A 35 3.40 -3.35 4.17
N ASN A 36 4.06 -3.65 3.05
CA ASN A 36 4.61 -4.97 2.70
C ASN A 36 3.58 -6.10 2.50
N VAL A 37 2.29 -5.79 2.57
CA VAL A 37 1.20 -6.70 2.16
C VAL A 37 1.29 -7.05 0.67
N TYR A 38 1.88 -6.16 -0.11
CA TYR A 38 2.29 -6.32 -1.50
C TYR A 38 3.78 -5.96 -1.62
N ASN A 39 4.41 -6.28 -2.74
CA ASN A 39 5.78 -5.86 -3.01
C ASN A 39 5.83 -4.36 -3.34
N ASN A 40 6.57 -3.58 -2.56
CA ASN A 40 6.63 -2.11 -2.71
C ASN A 40 7.56 -1.64 -3.85
N THR A 41 8.37 -2.52 -4.43
CA THR A 41 9.34 -2.17 -5.48
C THR A 41 8.74 -2.28 -6.89
N TYR A 42 7.70 -3.10 -7.06
CA TYR A 42 7.04 -3.32 -8.35
C TYR A 42 6.21 -2.11 -8.78
N ASN A 43 6.26 -1.83 -10.08
CA ASN A 43 5.46 -0.76 -10.67
C ASN A 43 3.99 -1.19 -10.79
N CYS A 44 3.09 -0.24 -10.67
CA CYS A 44 1.69 -0.38 -11.00
C CYS A 44 1.43 0.20 -12.41
N GLN A 45 0.85 -0.60 -13.30
CA GLN A 45 0.25 -0.11 -14.53
C GLN A 45 -0.94 0.77 -14.16
N PHE A 46 -0.87 2.04 -14.60
CA PHE A 46 -1.76 3.10 -14.16
C PHE A 46 -1.93 4.15 -15.28
N PRO A 47 -3.06 4.87 -15.39
CA PRO A 47 -3.25 5.89 -16.42
C PRO A 47 -2.18 6.98 -16.34
N LYS A 48 -1.58 7.34 -17.48
CA LYS A 48 -0.49 8.35 -17.52
C LYS A 48 -0.98 9.76 -17.24
N ALA A 49 -2.19 10.10 -17.71
CA ALA A 49 -2.73 11.47 -17.68
C ALA A 49 -2.87 12.05 -16.27
N ILE A 50 -3.06 11.22 -15.25
CA ILE A 50 -3.32 11.67 -13.88
C ILE A 50 -2.07 11.60 -12.96
N ARG A 51 -0.94 11.10 -13.48
CA ARG A 51 0.30 10.97 -12.69
C ARG A 51 0.88 12.35 -12.38
N LYS A 52 1.20 12.59 -11.12
CA LYS A 52 1.95 13.75 -10.64
C LYS A 52 2.89 13.30 -9.53
N GLU A 53 4.15 13.71 -9.59
CA GLU A 53 5.16 13.39 -8.58
C GLU A 53 4.69 13.78 -7.17
N GLY A 54 4.96 12.91 -6.19
CA GLY A 54 4.58 13.08 -4.78
C GLY A 54 3.09 12.92 -4.49
N ARG A 55 2.26 12.63 -5.51
CA ARG A 55 0.82 12.46 -5.33
C ARG A 55 0.48 11.02 -4.94
N TYR A 56 -0.50 10.90 -4.06
CA TYR A 56 -1.07 9.63 -3.64
C TYR A 56 -2.43 9.37 -4.30
N TYR A 57 -2.79 8.10 -4.44
CA TYR A 57 -4.06 7.65 -5.01
C TYR A 57 -4.64 6.54 -4.15
N GLU A 58 -5.95 6.52 -4.01
CA GLU A 58 -6.69 5.44 -3.34
C GLU A 58 -7.46 4.62 -4.39
N ILE A 59 -7.39 3.31 -4.28
CA ILE A 59 -8.20 2.34 -5.04
C ILE A 59 -8.82 1.29 -4.10
N PRO A 60 -9.92 0.62 -4.48
CA PRO A 60 -10.37 -0.58 -3.79
C PRO A 60 -9.31 -1.68 -3.79
N SER A 61 -9.21 -2.48 -2.71
CA SER A 61 -8.27 -3.61 -2.66
C SER A 61 -8.50 -4.62 -3.80
N SER A 62 -9.74 -4.75 -4.27
CA SER A 62 -10.15 -5.61 -5.39
C SER A 62 -9.62 -5.18 -6.78
N ASP A 63 -9.13 -3.95 -6.90
CA ASP A 63 -8.74 -3.33 -8.17
C ASP A 63 -7.25 -3.43 -8.45
N LEU A 64 -6.46 -3.94 -7.49
CA LEU A 64 -5.08 -4.32 -7.71
C LEU A 64 -4.99 -5.82 -8.05
N THR A 65 -4.27 -6.13 -9.12
CA THR A 65 -3.99 -7.51 -9.53
C THR A 65 -2.52 -7.66 -9.87
N PHE A 66 -1.97 -8.85 -9.70
CA PHE A 66 -0.60 -9.12 -10.07
C PHE A 66 -0.49 -9.60 -11.51
N ALA A 67 0.51 -9.09 -12.22
CA ALA A 67 0.89 -9.53 -13.55
C ALA A 67 2.41 -9.78 -13.57
N GLY A 68 2.79 -11.06 -13.63
CA GLY A 68 4.19 -11.45 -13.59
C GLY A 68 4.33 -12.97 -13.58
N GLY A 69 5.56 -13.45 -13.76
CA GLY A 69 5.84 -14.86 -14.03
C GLY A 69 6.20 -15.09 -15.50
N ASN A 70 7.01 -16.11 -15.77
CA ASN A 70 7.49 -16.51 -17.11
C ASN A 70 8.55 -15.56 -17.72
N GLY A 71 9.55 -15.12 -16.94
CA GLY A 71 10.71 -14.36 -17.44
C GLY A 71 10.45 -12.87 -17.75
N LYS A 72 9.22 -12.39 -17.59
CA LYS A 72 8.88 -10.96 -17.72
C LYS A 72 9.01 -10.24 -16.39
N THR A 73 9.40 -8.97 -16.42
CA THR A 73 9.45 -8.11 -15.23
C THR A 73 8.06 -8.04 -14.58
N PRO A 74 7.91 -8.41 -13.30
CA PRO A 74 6.62 -8.38 -12.61
C PRO A 74 6.15 -6.94 -12.36
N PHE A 75 4.83 -6.77 -12.38
CA PHE A 75 4.15 -5.50 -12.12
C PHE A 75 2.74 -5.74 -11.58
N TYR A 76 2.14 -4.72 -10.98
CA TYR A 76 0.73 -4.73 -10.62
C TYR A 76 -0.11 -4.04 -11.69
N ARG A 77 -1.34 -4.48 -11.91
CA ARG A 77 -2.32 -3.79 -12.74
C ARG A 77 -3.42 -3.20 -11.87
N VAL A 78 -3.66 -1.90 -12.04
CA VAL A 78 -4.79 -1.18 -11.42
C VAL A 78 -5.94 -1.14 -12.41
N LYS A 79 -7.13 -1.59 -11.99
CA LYS A 79 -8.36 -1.40 -12.77
C LYS A 79 -8.74 0.08 -12.74
N GLY A 80 -8.94 0.68 -13.92
CA GLY A 80 -9.06 2.13 -14.07
C GLY A 80 -10.36 2.76 -13.58
N ASN A 81 -11.30 1.97 -13.05
CA ASN A 81 -12.67 2.42 -12.84
C ASN A 81 -12.86 3.20 -11.52
N ASN A 82 -12.00 2.96 -10.51
CA ASN A 82 -12.20 3.49 -9.14
C ASN A 82 -10.92 4.12 -8.56
N ILE A 83 -10.26 5.01 -9.31
CA ILE A 83 -9.04 5.70 -8.85
C ILE A 83 -9.42 7.06 -8.26
N LYS A 84 -9.15 7.25 -6.96
CA LYS A 84 -9.31 8.54 -6.27
C LYS A 84 -7.97 9.21 -6.08
N VAL A 85 -7.88 10.51 -6.35
CA VAL A 85 -6.67 11.31 -6.07
C VAL A 85 -6.70 11.80 -4.63
N LEU A 86 -5.65 11.54 -3.88
CA LEU A 86 -5.45 12.10 -2.54
C LEU A 86 -4.64 13.40 -2.66
N THR A 87 -5.10 14.49 -2.05
CA THR A 87 -4.49 15.82 -2.21
C THR A 87 -3.81 16.25 -0.91
N GLY A 88 -2.46 16.24 -0.83
CA GLY A 88 -1.68 16.86 0.28
C GLY A 88 -0.15 16.60 0.30
N GLY A 89 0.68 17.66 0.30
CA GLY A 89 2.14 17.69 0.58
C GLY A 89 2.97 18.64 -0.33
N PRO A 90 4.15 19.22 0.06
CA PRO A 90 5.07 18.87 1.18
C PRO A 90 5.61 20.05 2.08
N ASN A 91 6.37 19.68 3.13
CA ASN A 91 6.79 20.38 4.37
C ASN A 91 7.68 21.66 4.32
N THR A 92 7.61 22.48 5.39
CA THR A 92 8.79 22.96 6.16
C THR A 92 8.59 22.73 7.66
N PRO A 93 9.60 22.28 8.42
CA PRO A 93 9.49 21.98 9.85
C PRO A 93 9.74 23.24 10.68
N VAL A 94 8.94 23.50 11.72
CA VAL A 94 9.39 24.27 12.89
C VAL A 94 8.60 23.82 14.13
N VAL A 95 9.33 23.04 14.93
CA VAL A 95 9.36 22.93 16.40
C VAL A 95 8.05 22.93 17.19
N ALA A 96 7.85 21.86 17.95
CA ALA A 96 6.99 21.89 19.12
C ALA A 96 7.79 22.54 20.25
N ASP A 97 7.47 23.79 20.58
CA ASP A 97 7.92 24.43 21.82
C ASP A 97 7.00 23.96 22.96
N ASP A 98 7.59 23.30 23.95
CA ASP A 98 6.98 22.93 25.23
C ASP A 98 7.20 24.08 26.24
N ASP A 99 6.08 24.55 26.79
CA ASP A 99 5.81 25.40 27.97
C ASP A 99 6.88 26.40 28.51
N SER A 100 6.54 27.71 28.51
CA SER A 100 6.08 28.42 29.74
C SER A 100 5.97 29.95 29.56
N SER A 101 4.75 30.49 29.75
CA SER A 101 4.37 31.86 30.17
C SER A 101 4.84 33.12 29.40
N THR A 102 3.88 33.91 28.86
CA THR A 102 3.62 35.36 29.12
C THR A 102 3.03 36.12 27.91
N PHE A 103 1.83 36.68 28.12
CA PHE A 103 1.09 37.79 27.45
C PHE A 103 1.50 38.33 26.05
N GLY A 104 0.53 38.36 25.11
CA GLY A 104 0.53 39.26 23.95
C GLY A 104 -0.58 38.98 22.91
N LEU A 105 -1.46 39.95 22.67
CA LEU A 105 -2.61 39.89 21.75
C LEU A 105 -2.19 40.08 20.28
N THR A 106 -2.64 39.21 19.35
CA THR A 106 -2.96 39.57 17.95
C THR A 106 -4.00 38.59 17.36
N PRO A 107 -4.83 38.99 16.36
CA PRO A 107 -5.91 38.16 15.84
C PRO A 107 -5.46 37.34 14.63
N VAL A 108 -5.50 36.01 14.72
CA VAL A 108 -5.35 35.14 13.54
C VAL A 108 -6.73 34.75 13.03
N SER A 109 -7.03 35.18 11.81
CA SER A 109 -8.25 34.84 11.08
C SER A 109 -8.25 33.34 10.75
N SER A 110 -8.90 32.54 11.60
CA SER A 110 -9.02 31.09 11.46
C SER A 110 -10.06 30.72 10.40
N ARG A 111 -9.62 30.63 9.15
CA ARG A 111 -10.35 29.87 8.14
C ARG A 111 -9.82 28.43 8.15
N SER A 112 -10.61 27.54 8.73
CA SER A 112 -10.30 26.13 8.95
C SER A 112 -9.83 25.44 7.66
N THR A 113 -8.57 25.02 7.62
CA THR A 113 -8.03 24.17 6.55
C THR A 113 -7.95 22.74 7.04
N VAL A 114 -8.77 21.88 6.44
CA VAL A 114 -8.75 20.42 6.66
C VAL A 114 -7.41 19.87 6.18
N SER A 115 -6.60 19.36 7.11
CA SER A 115 -5.34 18.68 6.86
C SER A 115 -5.59 17.25 6.35
N VAL A 116 -4.93 16.86 5.26
CA VAL A 116 -4.91 15.47 4.82
C VAL A 116 -3.83 14.75 5.60
N ALA A 117 -4.26 14.06 6.66
CA ALA A 117 -3.40 13.24 7.49
C ALA A 117 -2.73 12.15 6.65
N ARG A 118 -1.39 12.11 6.66
CA ARG A 118 -0.71 10.82 6.44
C ARG A 118 -1.28 9.86 7.47
N PRO A 119 -1.58 8.58 7.14
CA PRO A 119 -2.00 7.64 8.16
C PRO A 119 -0.91 7.58 9.23
N GLU A 120 -1.15 8.22 10.38
CA GLU A 120 -0.32 7.99 11.56
C GLU A 120 -0.50 6.51 11.91
N HIS A 121 0.61 5.80 12.14
CA HIS A 121 0.68 4.35 12.36
C HIS A 121 0.44 3.48 11.11
N VAL A 122 1.46 3.35 10.27
CA VAL A 122 1.52 2.25 9.28
C VAL A 122 2.32 1.09 9.84
N PHE A 123 1.71 -0.10 9.83
CA PHE A 123 2.30 -1.32 10.38
C PHE A 123 3.02 -2.08 9.29
N GLU A 124 4.22 -2.59 9.57
CA GLU A 124 4.94 -3.44 8.62
C GLU A 124 4.52 -4.89 8.77
N VAL A 125 4.19 -5.55 7.66
CA VAL A 125 4.08 -7.01 7.63
C VAL A 125 5.48 -7.58 7.39
N THR A 126 6.12 -8.02 8.46
CA THR A 126 7.49 -8.56 8.45
C THR A 126 7.54 -10.08 8.55
N GLU A 127 6.45 -10.72 8.98
CA GLU A 127 6.39 -12.15 9.29
C GLU A 127 5.31 -12.86 8.47
N CYS A 128 5.54 -14.15 8.23
CA CYS A 128 4.60 -15.06 7.60
C CYS A 128 3.35 -15.18 8.47
N VAL A 129 2.18 -14.93 7.88
CA VAL A 129 0.89 -14.98 8.61
C VAL A 129 0.49 -16.38 9.06
N ILE A 130 1.23 -17.42 8.67
CA ILE A 130 0.95 -18.82 9.04
C ILE A 130 1.81 -19.26 10.22
N CYS A 131 3.14 -19.12 10.13
CA CYS A 131 4.04 -19.57 11.20
C CYS A 131 4.43 -18.47 12.18
N LEU A 132 4.19 -17.19 11.85
CA LEU A 132 4.56 -16.03 12.66
C LEU A 132 6.06 -16.00 13.01
N GLU A 133 6.91 -16.46 12.08
CA GLU A 133 8.35 -16.59 12.30
C GLU A 133 9.14 -16.20 11.05
N GLY A 134 8.98 -16.95 9.95
CA GLY A 134 9.73 -16.70 8.72
C GLY A 134 9.21 -15.46 7.97
N ALA A 135 10.10 -14.73 7.29
CA ALA A 135 9.70 -13.59 6.47
C ALA A 135 8.81 -14.00 5.27
N PRO A 136 7.83 -13.17 4.85
CA PRO A 136 7.09 -13.37 3.62
C PRO A 136 8.00 -13.35 2.39
N GLN A 137 7.94 -14.41 1.59
CA GLN A 137 8.80 -14.59 0.41
C GLN A 137 8.00 -14.93 -0.85
N GLU A 138 6.75 -15.35 -0.74
CA GLU A 138 5.95 -15.80 -1.87
C GLU A 138 4.89 -14.76 -2.24
N ILE A 139 4.92 -14.28 -3.49
CA ILE A 139 3.89 -13.42 -4.06
C ILE A 139 2.88 -14.30 -4.78
N PHE A 140 1.62 -14.25 -4.34
CA PHE A 140 0.58 -15.16 -4.84
C PHE A 140 -0.08 -14.65 -6.13
N VAL A 141 -0.20 -15.51 -7.14
CA VAL A 141 -0.88 -15.16 -8.40
C VAL A 141 -2.31 -15.69 -8.38
N PRO A 142 -3.33 -14.88 -8.77
CA PRO A 142 -3.24 -13.54 -9.38
C PRO A 142 -3.46 -12.37 -8.39
N CYS A 143 -3.63 -12.62 -7.10
CA CYS A 143 -3.98 -11.56 -6.14
C CYS A 143 -2.83 -10.59 -5.86
N GLY A 144 -1.58 -11.06 -5.83
CA GLY A 144 -0.37 -10.27 -5.61
C GLY A 144 0.05 -10.10 -4.16
N HIS A 145 -0.65 -10.73 -3.22
CA HIS A 145 -0.33 -10.66 -1.79
C HIS A 145 1.00 -11.35 -1.48
N LEU A 146 1.79 -10.68 -0.65
CA LEU A 146 3.05 -11.15 -0.07
C LEU A 146 2.80 -11.38 1.43
N CYS A 147 2.53 -12.62 1.83
CA CYS A 147 2.08 -12.91 3.20
C CYS A 147 2.60 -14.21 3.81
N THR A 148 3.30 -15.05 3.05
CA THR A 148 3.81 -16.34 3.54
C THR A 148 5.28 -16.55 3.21
N CYS A 149 6.02 -17.21 4.09
CA CYS A 149 7.34 -17.75 3.77
C CYS A 149 7.23 -18.94 2.80
N SER A 150 8.33 -19.30 2.15
CA SER A 150 8.35 -20.42 1.19
C SER A 150 7.98 -21.76 1.84
N GLY A 151 8.41 -22.02 3.08
CA GLY A 151 8.11 -23.25 3.80
C GLY A 151 6.61 -23.48 4.04
N CYS A 152 5.90 -22.45 4.51
CA CYS A 152 4.45 -22.52 4.71
C CYS A 152 3.69 -22.65 3.37
N TYR A 153 4.14 -21.98 2.31
CA TYR A 153 3.53 -22.12 0.99
C TYR A 153 3.64 -23.55 0.45
N GLN A 154 4.81 -24.21 0.56
CA GLN A 154 4.96 -25.60 0.10
C GLN A 154 4.00 -26.56 0.80
N GLN A 155 3.75 -26.34 2.10
CA GLN A 155 2.76 -27.12 2.85
C GLN A 155 1.34 -26.85 2.35
N MET A 156 0.99 -25.58 2.16
CA MET A 156 -0.32 -25.15 1.67
C MET A 156 -0.63 -25.66 0.26
N LYS A 157 0.39 -25.70 -0.63
CA LYS A 157 0.26 -26.15 -2.02
C LYS A 157 -0.30 -27.57 -2.16
N ARG A 158 -0.04 -28.44 -1.17
CA ARG A 158 -0.54 -29.83 -1.17
C ARG A 158 -2.06 -29.93 -0.99
N ASN A 159 -2.70 -28.94 -0.37
CA ASN A 159 -4.10 -29.00 0.08
C ASN A 159 -5.00 -27.93 -0.56
N LYS A 160 -4.81 -27.64 -1.86
CA LYS A 160 -5.48 -26.56 -2.61
C LYS A 160 -5.18 -25.17 -2.02
N ALA A 161 -4.12 -24.55 -2.53
CA ALA A 161 -3.65 -23.26 -2.04
C ALA A 161 -4.67 -22.12 -2.29
N VAL A 162 -5.05 -21.43 -1.20
CA VAL A 162 -5.82 -20.19 -1.21
C VAL A 162 -5.04 -19.11 -0.46
N CYS A 163 -5.13 -17.86 -0.91
CA CYS A 163 -4.45 -16.76 -0.24
C CYS A 163 -5.04 -16.52 1.16
N PRO A 164 -4.26 -16.51 2.26
CA PRO A 164 -4.77 -16.24 3.60
C PRO A 164 -5.45 -14.87 3.75
N LEU A 165 -4.99 -13.88 2.98
CA LEU A 165 -5.50 -12.50 3.10
C LEU A 165 -6.83 -12.29 2.36
N CYS A 166 -6.95 -12.78 1.12
CA CYS A 166 -8.14 -12.51 0.29
C CYS A 166 -8.92 -13.74 -0.16
N ARG A 167 -8.52 -14.93 0.30
CA ARG A 167 -9.15 -16.23 0.02
C ARG A 167 -9.23 -16.63 -1.46
N ARG A 168 -8.63 -15.85 -2.37
CA ARG A 168 -8.54 -16.17 -3.79
C ARG A 168 -7.65 -17.40 -3.99
N ALA A 169 -8.03 -18.28 -4.92
CA ALA A 169 -7.22 -19.43 -5.31
C ALA A 169 -5.83 -18.97 -5.79
N VAL A 170 -4.79 -19.64 -5.31
CA VAL A 170 -3.39 -19.41 -5.71
C VAL A 170 -3.08 -20.35 -6.86
N LEU A 171 -2.85 -19.79 -8.04
CA LEU A 171 -2.52 -20.58 -9.24
C LEU A 171 -1.04 -20.95 -9.27
N ASN A 172 -0.19 -20.00 -8.89
CA ASN A 172 1.26 -20.12 -8.79
C ASN A 172 1.80 -18.99 -7.91
N THR A 173 3.11 -19.01 -7.66
CA THR A 173 3.80 -17.97 -6.89
C THR A 173 5.01 -17.42 -7.64
N VAL A 174 5.42 -16.22 -7.25
CA VAL A 174 6.67 -15.58 -7.66
C VAL A 174 7.48 -15.29 -6.39
N LEU A 175 8.73 -15.72 -6.37
CA LEU A 175 9.63 -15.43 -5.24
C LEU A 175 9.89 -13.93 -5.17
N ASN A 176 9.73 -13.37 -3.98
CA ASN A 176 10.00 -11.99 -3.68
C ASN A 176 11.51 -11.75 -3.60
N THR A 177 12.13 -11.52 -4.74
CA THR A 177 13.53 -11.06 -4.83
C THR A 177 13.54 -9.52 -4.81
N ALA A 178 13.16 -8.95 -3.67
CA ALA A 178 13.30 -7.51 -3.43
C ALA A 178 14.74 -7.16 -3.10
#